data_AF-A0A3N5RJP2-F1
#
_entry.id   AF-A0A3N5RJP2-F1
#
_cell.length_a   1.000
_cell.length_b   1.000
_cell.length_c   1.000
_cell.angle_alpha   90.00
_cell.angle_beta   90.00
_cell.angle_gamma   90.00
#
_symmetry.space_group_name_H-M   'P 1'
#
loop_
_entity.id
_entity.type
_entity.pdbx_description
1 polymer ?
#
loop_
_entity_poly.entity_id
_entity_poly.type
_entity_poly.pdbx_seq_one_letter_code
_entity_poly.pdbx_strand_id
1 'polypeptide(L)'
;MPDDRVAIQPIKNAIFHEILGVAGKRNSRLASRFIRLILNIPVDRISTILVDFDQNISTIGWNEAAKILLSRFVNKVQVNGPIDIPPEGPLIVAANHPGSFDAMILAALISRDDLMVMSSSMPFITCLPSVAPHFIFVGSSPHSKMAAFRSALRHLKDGKALLVFPRGNVEPDPALSPDAERTLQFWSPSLGMLLSKTPQARAVVSIVGGVISSRWFDSRLFRFLKKPEQRQKFAEIFQVAEQLTLSRKTSLQPVVSFSPPISQTNPIYNGSEAWMEILLKNAREQVNLVGAENNGITISFSNG
;
A
#
# COMPACT_ATOMS: atom_id res chain seq x y z
N MET A 1 10.40 -27.93 15.37
CA MET A 1 10.14 -26.66 14.68
C MET A 1 10.84 -26.72 13.34
N PRO A 2 10.17 -26.45 12.21
CA PRO A 2 10.86 -26.30 10.93
C PRO A 2 11.90 -25.18 11.09
N ASP A 3 13.06 -25.33 10.49
CA ASP A 3 14.16 -24.38 10.60
C ASP A 3 13.75 -23.04 9.97
N ASP A 4 13.38 -22.05 10.79
CA ASP A 4 12.95 -20.71 10.37
C ASP A 4 13.98 -20.04 9.42
N ARG A 5 15.25 -20.48 9.47
CA ARG A 5 16.32 -20.03 8.58
C ARG A 5 16.09 -20.40 7.11
N VAL A 6 15.37 -21.50 6.83
CA VAL A 6 15.06 -21.96 5.46
C VAL A 6 13.97 -21.08 4.82
N ALA A 7 13.04 -20.53 5.60
CA ALA A 7 11.98 -19.63 5.10
C ALA A 7 12.49 -18.21 4.78
N ILE A 8 13.50 -17.73 5.51
CA ILE A 8 14.00 -16.35 5.40
C ILE A 8 14.80 -16.11 4.10
N GLN A 9 15.58 -17.09 3.63
CA GLN A 9 16.49 -16.86 2.50
C GLN A 9 15.77 -16.57 1.16
N PRO A 10 14.67 -17.27 0.79
CA PRO A 10 13.86 -16.90 -0.37
C PRO A 10 13.33 -15.45 -0.28
N ILE A 11 12.83 -15.05 0.89
CA ILE A 11 12.30 -13.70 1.14
C ILE A 11 13.42 -12.66 0.95
N LYS A 12 14.60 -12.85 1.57
CA LYS A 12 15.75 -11.96 1.40
C LYS A 12 16.13 -11.80 -0.07
N ASN A 13 16.21 -12.91 -0.81
CA ASN A 13 16.57 -12.90 -2.23
C ASN A 13 15.54 -12.12 -3.05
N ALA A 14 14.26 -12.32 -2.76
CA ALA A 14 13.17 -11.59 -3.41
C ALA A 14 13.20 -10.09 -3.08
N ILE A 15 13.48 -9.68 -1.84
CA ILE A 15 13.65 -8.27 -1.46
C ILE A 15 14.83 -7.64 -2.21
N PHE A 16 15.99 -8.30 -2.24
CA PHE A 16 17.14 -7.80 -2.99
C PHE A 16 16.85 -7.70 -4.50
N HIS A 17 16.10 -8.64 -5.06
CA HIS A 17 15.67 -8.60 -6.46
C HIS A 17 14.81 -7.36 -6.75
N GLU A 18 13.89 -7.01 -5.84
CA GLU A 18 13.07 -5.81 -5.98
C GLU A 18 13.87 -4.52 -5.85
N ILE A 19 14.77 -4.42 -4.86
CA ILE A 19 15.65 -3.25 -4.71
C ILE A 19 16.49 -3.04 -5.98
N LEU A 20 17.07 -4.11 -6.53
CA LEU A 20 17.81 -4.05 -7.81
C LEU A 20 16.90 -3.71 -9.00
N GLY A 21 15.63 -4.10 -8.95
CA GLY A 21 14.59 -3.72 -9.90
C GLY A 21 14.33 -2.23 -9.93
N VAL A 22 14.16 -1.59 -8.77
CA VAL A 22 13.97 -0.14 -8.65
C VAL A 22 15.17 0.61 -9.24
N ALA A 23 16.38 0.11 -9.01
CA ALA A 23 17.62 0.67 -9.54
C ALA A 23 17.78 0.53 -11.07
N GLY A 24 16.97 -0.30 -11.73
CA GLY A 24 17.18 -0.69 -13.13
C GLY A 24 18.45 -1.52 -13.33
N LYS A 25 18.92 -2.22 -12.29
CA LYS A 25 20.20 -2.94 -12.26
C LYS A 25 20.05 -4.43 -11.90
N ARG A 26 18.89 -5.04 -12.19
CA ARG A 26 18.58 -6.47 -11.90
C ARG A 26 19.71 -7.44 -12.29
N ASN A 27 20.35 -7.20 -13.42
CA ASN A 27 21.40 -8.09 -13.96
C ASN A 27 22.83 -7.66 -13.62
N SER A 28 23.04 -6.59 -12.84
CA SER A 28 24.37 -6.06 -12.54
C SER A 28 24.98 -6.71 -11.31
N ARG A 29 26.06 -7.48 -11.50
CA ARG A 29 26.81 -8.13 -10.42
C ARG A 29 27.44 -7.11 -9.46
N LEU A 30 27.98 -6.01 -9.98
CA LEU A 30 28.58 -4.95 -9.18
C LEU A 30 27.54 -4.23 -8.31
N ALA A 31 26.40 -3.84 -8.89
CA ALA A 31 25.32 -3.21 -8.14
C ALA A 31 24.76 -4.15 -7.07
N SER A 32 24.60 -5.44 -7.39
CA SER A 32 24.15 -6.47 -6.44
C SER A 32 25.09 -6.59 -5.24
N ARG A 33 26.41 -6.64 -5.46
CA ARG A 33 27.39 -6.68 -4.36
C ARG A 33 27.33 -5.43 -3.49
N PHE A 34 27.26 -4.25 -4.09
CA PHE A 34 27.19 -2.99 -3.37
C PHE A 34 25.91 -2.83 -2.54
N ILE A 35 24.75 -3.11 -3.15
CA ILE A 35 23.46 -3.05 -2.46
C ILE A 35 23.41 -4.05 -1.30
N ARG A 36 23.93 -5.28 -1.50
CA ARG A 36 24.02 -6.26 -0.42
C ARG A 36 24.94 -5.79 0.70
N LEU A 37 26.09 -5.19 0.38
CA LEU A 37 27.00 -4.66 1.41
C LEU A 37 26.30 -3.64 2.33
N ILE A 38 25.50 -2.74 1.77
CA ILE A 38 24.84 -1.67 2.52
C ILE A 38 23.56 -2.16 3.23
N LEU A 39 22.77 -2.99 2.55
CA LEU A 39 21.42 -3.34 2.98
C LEU A 39 21.29 -4.74 3.58
N ASN A 40 22.38 -5.50 3.80
CA ASN A 40 22.26 -6.84 4.36
C ASN A 40 21.58 -6.87 5.73
N ILE A 41 22.04 -6.03 6.67
CA ILE A 41 21.46 -5.95 8.02
C ILE A 41 19.97 -5.58 7.99
N PRO A 42 19.53 -4.49 7.32
CA PRO A 42 18.11 -4.16 7.28
C PRO A 42 17.29 -5.21 6.53
N VAL A 43 17.81 -5.81 5.45
CA VAL A 43 17.12 -6.90 4.73
C VAL A 43 16.97 -8.14 5.61
N ASP A 44 17.94 -8.48 6.44
CA ASP A 44 17.81 -9.56 7.43
C ASP A 44 16.70 -9.29 8.44
N ARG A 45 16.67 -8.06 8.99
CA ARG A 45 15.68 -7.64 9.98
C ARG A 45 14.27 -7.62 9.41
N ILE A 46 14.05 -7.00 8.24
CA ILE A 46 12.72 -6.97 7.63
C ILE A 46 12.25 -8.37 7.23
N SER A 47 13.15 -9.24 6.78
CA SER A 47 12.77 -10.60 6.39
C SER A 47 12.28 -11.41 7.60
N THR A 48 12.91 -11.22 8.77
CA THR A 48 12.44 -11.80 10.04
C THR A 48 11.07 -11.24 10.42
N ILE A 49 10.90 -9.91 10.34
CA ILE A 49 9.61 -9.23 10.61
C ILE A 49 8.50 -9.75 9.69
N LEU A 50 8.80 -10.02 8.40
CA LEU A 50 7.82 -10.54 7.45
C LEU A 50 7.43 -11.99 7.74
N VAL A 51 8.34 -12.82 8.26
CA VAL A 51 8.02 -14.17 8.74
C VAL A 51 7.12 -14.10 9.96
N ASP A 52 7.44 -13.24 10.95
CA ASP A 52 6.57 -13.02 12.12
C ASP A 52 5.17 -12.55 11.68
N PHE A 53 5.11 -11.64 10.71
CA PHE A 53 3.85 -11.12 10.18
C PHE A 53 3.01 -12.22 9.51
N ASP A 54 3.64 -13.06 8.68
CA ASP A 54 2.97 -14.19 8.03
C ASP A 54 2.39 -15.18 9.06
N GLN A 55 3.17 -15.52 10.09
CA GLN A 55 2.70 -16.36 11.20
C GLN A 55 1.54 -15.71 11.96
N ASN A 56 1.61 -14.41 12.23
CA ASN A 56 0.56 -13.67 12.92
C ASN A 56 -0.77 -13.71 12.14
N ILE A 57 -0.76 -13.57 10.82
CA ILE A 57 -2.01 -13.63 10.02
C ILE A 57 -2.73 -14.97 10.23
N SER A 58 -1.98 -16.07 10.30
CA SER A 58 -2.57 -17.40 10.50
C SER A 58 -3.18 -17.62 11.89
N THR A 59 -2.81 -16.80 12.88
CA THR A 59 -3.18 -16.99 14.29
C THR A 59 -4.17 -15.96 14.81
N ILE A 60 -4.01 -14.69 14.42
CA ILE A 60 -4.77 -13.55 14.95
C ILE A 60 -5.50 -12.74 13.86
N GLY A 61 -5.41 -13.16 12.59
CA GLY A 61 -6.06 -12.48 11.47
C GLY A 61 -5.24 -11.36 10.85
N TRP A 62 -5.69 -10.90 9.68
CA TRP A 62 -5.00 -9.92 8.84
C TRP A 62 -4.95 -8.54 9.50
N ASN A 63 -6.06 -8.11 10.10
CA ASN A 63 -6.15 -6.77 10.68
C ASN A 63 -5.21 -6.60 11.88
N GLU A 64 -5.27 -7.50 12.85
CA GLU A 64 -4.41 -7.42 14.05
C GLU A 64 -2.94 -7.64 13.70
N ALA A 65 -2.62 -8.57 12.79
CA ALA A 65 -1.26 -8.73 12.29
C ALA A 65 -0.73 -7.44 11.63
N ALA A 66 -1.56 -6.71 10.87
CA ALA A 66 -1.17 -5.45 10.25
C ALA A 66 -0.89 -4.36 11.30
N LYS A 67 -1.66 -4.29 12.38
CA LYS A 67 -1.42 -3.37 13.51
C LYS A 67 -0.07 -3.64 14.18
N ILE A 68 0.25 -4.91 14.44
CA ILE A 68 1.54 -5.33 15.03
C ILE A 68 2.71 -5.04 14.10
N LEU A 69 2.56 -5.30 12.80
CA LEU A 69 3.60 -4.99 11.82
C LEU A 69 3.84 -3.47 11.78
N LEU A 70 2.77 -2.68 11.69
CA LEU A 70 2.83 -1.24 11.60
C LEU A 70 3.45 -0.60 12.85
N SER A 71 3.18 -1.14 14.04
CA SER A 71 3.73 -0.64 15.30
C SER A 71 5.26 -0.67 15.33
N ARG A 72 5.92 -1.51 14.52
CA ARG A 72 7.39 -1.54 14.39
C ARG A 72 7.96 -0.32 13.64
N PHE A 73 7.17 0.36 12.82
CA PHE A 73 7.63 1.44 11.93
C PHE A 73 7.01 2.80 12.25
N VAL A 74 5.77 2.81 12.74
CA VAL A 74 4.97 4.01 12.97
C VAL A 74 4.44 4.01 14.40
N ASN A 75 4.50 5.17 15.06
CA ASN A 75 3.96 5.36 16.42
C ASN A 75 2.47 5.70 16.42
N LYS A 76 2.09 6.59 15.51
CA LYS A 76 0.74 7.13 15.43
C LYS A 76 0.40 7.45 13.98
N VAL A 77 -0.88 7.34 13.66
CA VAL A 77 -1.45 7.75 12.37
C VAL A 77 -2.55 8.75 12.68
N GLN A 78 -2.54 9.87 11.97
CA GLN A 78 -3.64 10.83 11.98
C GLN A 78 -4.68 10.40 10.97
N VAL A 79 -5.95 10.40 11.36
CA VAL A 79 -7.07 10.01 10.51
C VAL A 79 -8.03 11.17 10.38
N ASN A 80 -8.20 11.64 9.15
CA ASN A 80 -9.09 12.73 8.76
C ASN A 80 -10.35 12.16 8.08
N GLY A 81 -11.50 12.78 8.35
CA GLY A 81 -12.80 12.33 7.82
C GLY A 81 -13.47 11.26 8.69
N PRO A 82 -14.69 10.84 8.33
CA PRO A 82 -15.45 9.85 9.09
C PRO A 82 -14.80 8.47 8.97
N ILE A 83 -14.54 7.81 10.10
CA ILE A 83 -14.17 6.38 10.14
C ILE A 83 -15.45 5.53 10.03
N ASP A 84 -16.26 5.78 9.01
CA ASP A 84 -17.50 5.04 8.73
C ASP A 84 -17.23 4.00 7.64
N ILE A 85 -16.25 3.13 7.87
CA ILE A 85 -15.95 2.04 6.95
C ILE A 85 -16.99 0.93 7.15
N PRO A 86 -17.72 0.51 6.10
CA PRO A 86 -18.72 -0.55 6.22
C PRO A 86 -18.07 -1.83 6.78
N PRO A 87 -18.52 -2.33 7.95
CA PRO A 87 -17.88 -3.47 8.61
C PRO A 87 -18.09 -4.77 7.82
N GLU A 88 -19.16 -4.84 7.03
CA GLU A 88 -19.54 -6.00 6.23
C GLU A 88 -20.08 -5.58 4.87
N GLY A 89 -20.27 -6.56 4.00
CA GLY A 89 -20.75 -6.36 2.64
C GLY A 89 -19.65 -5.84 1.70
N PRO A 90 -19.95 -5.78 0.40
CA PRO A 90 -18.95 -5.48 -0.61
C PRO A 90 -18.45 -4.05 -0.49
N LEU A 91 -17.13 -3.93 -0.39
CA LEU A 91 -16.45 -2.66 -0.19
C LEU A 91 -15.28 -2.56 -1.16
N ILE A 92 -15.18 -1.44 -1.87
CA ILE A 92 -13.96 -1.06 -2.59
C ILE A 92 -13.36 0.15 -1.91
N VAL A 93 -12.14 0.01 -1.41
CA VAL A 93 -11.33 1.14 -0.96
C VAL A 93 -10.36 1.50 -2.08
N ALA A 94 -10.52 2.68 -2.68
CA ALA A 94 -9.62 3.19 -3.71
C ALA A 94 -8.62 4.16 -3.07
N ALA A 95 -7.33 3.85 -3.13
CA ALA A 95 -6.30 4.62 -2.47
C ALA A 95 -5.14 5.02 -3.39
N ASN A 96 -4.47 6.13 -3.04
CA ASN A 96 -3.16 6.43 -3.63
C ASN A 96 -2.09 5.47 -3.06
N HIS A 97 -0.98 5.30 -3.78
CA HIS A 97 0.12 4.42 -3.36
C HIS A 97 1.45 5.16 -3.15
N PRO A 98 1.62 5.99 -2.11
CA PRO A 98 2.86 6.74 -1.88
C PRO A 98 4.05 5.91 -1.38
N GLY A 99 3.85 4.73 -0.81
CA GLY A 99 4.96 3.92 -0.27
C GLY A 99 4.51 2.52 0.13
N SER A 100 5.35 1.69 0.76
CA SER A 100 4.97 0.31 1.10
C SER A 100 4.15 0.21 2.39
N PHE A 101 4.14 1.26 3.23
CA PHE A 101 3.36 1.26 4.46
C PHE A 101 1.89 1.63 4.27
N ASP A 102 1.50 2.21 3.12
CA ASP A 102 0.12 2.62 2.88
C ASP A 102 -0.87 1.45 2.98
N ALA A 103 -0.59 0.31 2.34
CA ALA A 103 -1.43 -0.88 2.38
C ALA A 103 -1.57 -1.42 3.81
N MET A 104 -0.50 -1.35 4.61
CA MET A 104 -0.51 -1.83 6.00
C MET A 104 -1.29 -0.87 6.90
N ILE A 105 -1.13 0.44 6.71
CA ILE A 105 -1.93 1.45 7.42
C ILE A 105 -3.41 1.27 7.08
N LEU A 106 -3.75 1.15 5.80
CA LEU A 106 -5.13 0.95 5.37
C LEU A 106 -5.70 -0.37 5.87
N ALA A 107 -4.94 -1.47 5.82
CA ALA A 107 -5.37 -2.75 6.38
C ALA A 107 -5.65 -2.68 7.89
N ALA A 108 -4.82 -1.96 8.64
CA ALA A 108 -5.00 -1.75 10.08
C ALA A 108 -6.24 -0.89 10.39
N LEU A 109 -6.54 0.12 9.56
CA LEU A 109 -7.64 1.06 9.77
C LEU A 109 -9.00 0.53 9.27
N ILE A 110 -9.04 -0.15 8.11
CA ILE A 110 -10.26 -0.72 7.52
C ILE A 110 -10.88 -1.77 8.44
N SER A 111 -10.08 -2.46 9.26
CA SER A 111 -10.57 -3.37 10.31
C SER A 111 -11.43 -4.52 9.79
N ARG A 112 -11.05 -5.10 8.65
CA ARG A 112 -11.69 -6.27 8.04
C ARG A 112 -10.69 -7.35 7.67
N ASP A 113 -10.90 -8.56 8.16
CA ASP A 113 -10.05 -9.72 7.83
C ASP A 113 -10.35 -10.34 6.46
N ASP A 114 -11.49 -10.00 5.86
CA ASP A 114 -11.84 -10.40 4.49
C ASP A 114 -11.26 -9.46 3.42
N LEU A 115 -10.41 -8.51 3.82
CA LEU A 115 -9.75 -7.57 2.92
C LEU A 115 -8.74 -8.29 2.02
N MET A 116 -8.83 -8.02 0.71
CA MET A 116 -7.78 -8.32 -0.26
C MET A 116 -7.18 -7.05 -0.85
N VAL A 117 -5.89 -7.08 -1.17
CA VAL A 117 -5.17 -5.98 -1.82
C VAL A 117 -4.92 -6.33 -3.29
N MET A 118 -5.39 -5.50 -4.20
CA MET A 118 -5.10 -5.62 -5.63
C MET A 118 -3.84 -4.81 -5.96
N SER A 119 -2.75 -5.51 -6.29
CA SER A 119 -1.44 -4.89 -6.53
C SER A 119 -0.64 -5.63 -7.60
N SER A 120 0.39 -4.98 -8.13
CA SER A 120 1.39 -5.64 -8.98
C SER A 120 2.11 -6.75 -8.20
N SER A 121 2.51 -7.82 -8.88
CA SER A 121 3.24 -8.91 -8.21
C SER A 121 4.54 -8.43 -7.56
N MET A 122 4.64 -8.65 -6.25
CA MET A 122 5.86 -8.46 -5.46
C MET A 122 6.42 -9.84 -5.09
N PRO A 123 7.60 -10.24 -5.61
CA PRO A 123 8.14 -11.58 -5.41
C PRO A 123 8.24 -12.00 -3.94
N PHE A 124 8.58 -11.08 -3.03
CA PHE A 124 8.73 -11.43 -1.62
C PHE A 124 7.39 -11.78 -0.94
N ILE A 125 6.27 -11.18 -1.38
CA ILE A 125 4.94 -11.52 -0.87
C ILE A 125 4.57 -12.95 -1.26
N THR A 126 4.95 -13.40 -2.46
CA THR A 126 4.67 -14.78 -2.91
C THR A 126 5.42 -15.85 -2.10
N CYS A 127 6.43 -15.46 -1.31
CA CYS A 127 7.13 -16.33 -0.38
C CYS A 127 6.44 -16.47 0.98
N LEU A 128 5.36 -15.72 1.22
CA LEU A 128 4.65 -15.63 2.50
C LEU A 128 3.28 -16.34 2.38
N PRO A 129 3.15 -17.61 2.79
CA PRO A 129 1.97 -18.44 2.51
C PRO A 129 0.66 -17.96 3.15
N SER A 130 0.72 -17.25 4.27
CA SER A 130 -0.45 -16.67 4.93
C SER A 130 -0.74 -15.25 4.45
N VAL A 131 0.26 -14.49 4.00
CA VAL A 131 0.08 -13.16 3.40
C VAL A 131 -0.45 -13.25 1.97
N ALA A 132 0.15 -14.10 1.12
CA ALA A 132 -0.14 -14.16 -0.31
C ALA A 132 -1.64 -14.34 -0.66
N PRO A 133 -2.44 -15.13 0.09
CA PRO A 133 -3.88 -15.24 -0.13
C PRO A 133 -4.67 -13.93 0.02
N HIS A 134 -4.13 -12.94 0.73
CA HIS A 134 -4.73 -11.60 0.85
C HIS A 134 -4.42 -10.68 -0.34
N PHE A 135 -3.78 -11.19 -1.40
CA PHE A 135 -3.42 -10.39 -2.57
C PHE A 135 -4.04 -10.93 -3.86
N ILE A 136 -4.55 -10.00 -4.68
CA ILE A 136 -4.90 -10.25 -6.07
C ILE A 136 -3.79 -9.63 -6.94
N PHE A 137 -2.90 -10.47 -7.44
CA PHE A 137 -1.75 -10.01 -8.23
C PHE A 137 -2.12 -9.65 -9.67
N VAL A 138 -1.74 -8.45 -10.07
CA VAL A 138 -1.91 -7.92 -11.43
C VAL A 138 -0.59 -8.03 -12.18
N GLY A 139 -0.52 -8.93 -13.16
CA GLY A 139 0.61 -9.02 -14.07
C GLY A 139 0.56 -7.99 -15.21
N SER A 140 1.62 -7.97 -16.03
CA SER A 140 1.74 -7.03 -17.15
C SER A 140 0.90 -7.40 -18.36
N SER A 141 0.62 -8.70 -18.57
CA SER A 141 -0.11 -9.19 -19.74
C SER A 141 -1.61 -8.90 -19.68
N PRO A 142 -2.29 -8.69 -20.83
CA PRO A 142 -3.74 -8.52 -20.87
C PRO A 142 -4.51 -9.67 -20.21
N HIS A 143 -4.03 -10.91 -20.40
CA HIS A 143 -4.63 -12.09 -19.78
C HIS A 143 -4.55 -12.04 -18.25
N SER A 144 -3.38 -11.68 -17.69
CA SER A 144 -3.20 -11.57 -16.24
C SER A 144 -4.06 -10.45 -15.65
N LYS A 145 -4.13 -9.29 -16.31
CA LYS A 145 -5.01 -8.18 -15.89
C LYS A 145 -6.48 -8.61 -15.87
N MET A 146 -6.93 -9.34 -16.89
CA MET A 146 -8.29 -9.86 -16.97
C MET A 146 -8.57 -10.90 -15.87
N ALA A 147 -7.62 -11.78 -15.58
CA ALA A 147 -7.74 -12.76 -14.50
C ALA A 147 -7.86 -12.07 -13.12
N ALA A 148 -7.01 -11.08 -12.86
CA ALA A 148 -7.05 -10.28 -11.64
C ALA A 148 -8.39 -9.53 -11.50
N PHE A 149 -8.87 -8.89 -12.58
CA PHE A 149 -10.16 -8.21 -12.62
C PHE A 149 -11.33 -9.17 -12.30
N ARG A 150 -11.34 -10.38 -12.89
CA ARG A 150 -12.35 -11.40 -12.59
C ARG A 150 -12.29 -11.89 -11.15
N SER A 151 -11.09 -12.03 -10.60
CA SER A 151 -10.89 -12.39 -9.18
C SER A 151 -11.44 -11.32 -8.26
N ALA A 152 -11.12 -10.05 -8.53
CA ALA A 152 -11.64 -8.90 -7.79
C ALA A 152 -13.18 -8.84 -7.83
N LEU A 153 -13.78 -9.01 -9.01
CA LEU A 153 -15.24 -9.06 -9.14
C LEU A 153 -15.87 -10.19 -8.32
N ARG A 154 -15.24 -11.38 -8.29
CA ARG A 154 -15.76 -12.52 -7.54
C ARG A 154 -15.71 -12.23 -6.03
N HIS A 155 -14.55 -11.76 -5.55
CA HIS A 155 -14.34 -11.37 -4.15
C HIS A 155 -15.36 -10.33 -3.68
N LEU A 156 -15.62 -9.31 -4.50
CA LEU A 156 -16.66 -8.32 -4.22
C LEU A 156 -18.07 -8.92 -4.28
N LYS A 157 -18.38 -9.79 -5.24
CA LYS A 157 -19.70 -10.45 -5.28
C LYS A 157 -19.95 -11.36 -4.08
N ASP A 158 -18.90 -11.89 -3.48
CA ASP A 158 -18.95 -12.65 -2.23
C ASP A 158 -19.14 -11.75 -0.98
N GLY A 159 -19.32 -10.43 -1.18
CA GLY A 159 -19.61 -9.47 -0.11
C GLY A 159 -18.37 -8.99 0.65
N LYS A 160 -17.17 -9.14 0.08
CA LYS A 160 -15.91 -8.87 0.78
C LYS A 160 -15.28 -7.52 0.42
N ALA A 161 -14.26 -7.12 1.17
CA ALA A 161 -13.54 -5.85 0.96
C ALA A 161 -12.34 -5.99 0.01
N LEU A 162 -12.15 -5.00 -0.85
CA LEU A 162 -11.04 -4.91 -1.80
C LEU A 162 -10.36 -3.54 -1.68
N LEU A 163 -9.06 -3.53 -1.39
CA LEU A 163 -8.19 -2.36 -1.51
C LEU A 163 -7.58 -2.33 -2.91
N VAL A 164 -7.72 -1.19 -3.60
CA VAL A 164 -7.19 -0.98 -4.96
C VAL A 164 -6.34 0.28 -4.98
N PHE A 165 -5.16 0.17 -5.59
CA PHE A 165 -4.29 1.31 -5.92
C PHE A 165 -4.39 1.64 -7.41
N PRO A 166 -5.31 2.53 -7.83
CA PRO A 166 -5.82 2.53 -9.20
C PRO A 166 -4.78 2.97 -10.25
N ARG A 167 -3.75 3.72 -9.85
CA ARG A 167 -2.64 4.09 -10.76
C ARG A 167 -1.73 2.89 -11.09
N GLY A 168 -1.65 1.89 -10.22
CA GLY A 168 -0.81 0.71 -10.40
C GLY A 168 0.70 0.97 -10.32
N ASN A 169 1.12 2.16 -9.86
CA ASN A 169 2.51 2.56 -9.65
C ASN A 169 2.58 3.55 -8.49
N VAL A 170 3.75 3.64 -7.82
CA VAL A 170 3.98 4.57 -6.71
C VAL A 170 3.68 6.01 -7.08
N GLU A 171 2.79 6.64 -6.31
CA GLU A 171 2.34 8.02 -6.44
C GLU A 171 3.18 8.96 -5.58
N PRO A 172 3.31 10.25 -5.92
CA PRO A 172 3.92 11.23 -5.03
C PRO A 172 3.23 11.24 -3.66
N ASP A 173 4.01 11.31 -2.58
CA ASP A 173 3.46 11.49 -1.23
C ASP A 173 2.82 12.90 -1.13
N PRO A 174 1.50 13.02 -0.88
CA PRO A 174 0.81 14.31 -0.83
C PRO A 174 1.29 15.23 0.30
N ALA A 175 1.93 14.70 1.34
CA ALA A 175 2.52 15.52 2.40
C ALA A 175 3.86 16.17 1.96
N LEU A 176 4.46 15.71 0.87
CA LEU A 176 5.78 16.17 0.40
C LEU A 176 5.76 16.73 -1.02
N SER A 177 4.72 16.45 -1.81
CA SER A 177 4.67 16.81 -3.22
C SER A 177 3.29 17.30 -3.65
N PRO A 178 3.18 18.53 -4.22
CA PRO A 178 1.92 19.03 -4.77
C PRO A 178 1.49 18.26 -6.03
N ASP A 179 2.38 17.43 -6.61
CA ASP A 179 2.07 16.62 -7.80
C ASP A 179 1.14 15.44 -7.51
N ALA A 180 0.92 15.11 -6.23
CA ALA A 180 0.06 14.01 -5.82
C ALA A 180 -1.36 14.14 -6.41
N GLU A 181 -1.94 15.34 -6.38
CA GLU A 181 -3.27 15.59 -6.95
C GLU A 181 -3.28 15.35 -8.47
N ARG A 182 -2.24 15.82 -9.17
CA ARG A 182 -2.13 15.67 -10.63
C ARG A 182 -2.07 14.21 -11.05
N THR A 183 -1.47 13.35 -10.22
CA THR A 183 -1.35 11.92 -10.56
C THR A 183 -2.66 11.14 -10.48
N LEU A 184 -3.68 11.67 -9.78
CA LEU A 184 -4.99 11.04 -9.68
C LEU A 184 -5.66 10.86 -11.06
N GLN A 185 -5.40 11.75 -12.01
CA GLN A 185 -5.95 11.64 -13.38
C GLN A 185 -5.51 10.35 -14.12
N PHE A 186 -4.47 9.67 -13.62
CA PHE A 186 -3.97 8.41 -14.18
C PHE A 186 -4.55 7.17 -13.48
N TRP A 187 -5.53 7.34 -12.60
CA TRP A 187 -6.26 6.22 -11.99
C TRP A 187 -6.99 5.41 -13.06
N SER A 188 -6.85 4.08 -12.99
CA SER A 188 -7.37 3.18 -14.01
C SER A 188 -8.90 3.24 -14.11
N PRO A 189 -9.47 3.37 -15.33
CA PRO A 189 -10.92 3.25 -15.54
C PRO A 189 -11.51 1.91 -15.11
N SER A 190 -10.67 0.88 -14.94
CA SER A 190 -11.12 -0.43 -14.46
C SER A 190 -11.75 -0.41 -13.07
N LEU A 191 -11.42 0.59 -12.24
CA LEU A 191 -12.07 0.81 -10.96
C LEU A 191 -13.57 1.12 -11.14
N GLY A 192 -13.91 2.03 -12.06
CA GLY A 192 -15.29 2.31 -12.41
C GLY A 192 -16.02 1.08 -12.95
N MET A 193 -15.34 0.26 -13.76
CA MET A 193 -15.91 -0.99 -14.27
C MET A 193 -16.19 -2.02 -13.17
N LEU A 194 -15.35 -2.12 -12.13
CA LEU A 194 -15.61 -2.97 -10.96
C LEU A 194 -16.91 -2.53 -10.29
N LEU A 195 -17.01 -1.25 -9.94
CA LEU A 195 -18.17 -0.66 -9.27
C LEU A 195 -19.46 -0.82 -10.10
N SER A 196 -19.42 -0.53 -11.40
CA SER A 196 -20.55 -0.75 -12.30
C SER A 196 -21.02 -2.21 -12.35
N LYS A 197 -20.14 -3.19 -12.10
CA LYS A 197 -20.46 -4.63 -12.10
C LYS A 197 -20.76 -5.18 -10.71
N THR A 198 -20.65 -4.35 -9.68
CA THR A 198 -20.97 -4.67 -8.28
C THR A 198 -21.82 -3.54 -7.69
N PRO A 199 -23.06 -3.35 -8.16
CA PRO A 199 -23.93 -2.22 -7.75
C PRO A 199 -24.21 -2.17 -6.24
N GLN A 200 -24.12 -3.31 -5.57
CA GLN A 200 -24.25 -3.42 -4.12
C GLN A 200 -23.02 -2.95 -3.34
N ALA A 201 -21.88 -2.75 -4.02
CA ALA A 201 -20.63 -2.35 -3.39
C ALA A 201 -20.68 -0.88 -2.97
N ARG A 202 -20.15 -0.60 -1.78
CA ARG A 202 -19.83 0.78 -1.38
C ARG A 202 -18.40 1.08 -1.79
N ALA A 203 -18.16 2.30 -2.27
CA ALA A 203 -16.82 2.81 -2.54
C ALA A 203 -16.40 3.77 -1.43
N VAL A 204 -15.17 3.64 -0.95
CA VAL A 204 -14.52 4.62 -0.08
C VAL A 204 -13.25 5.06 -0.79
N VAL A 205 -13.03 6.37 -0.89
CA VAL A 205 -11.76 6.92 -1.34
C VAL A 205 -10.90 7.19 -0.12
N SER A 206 -9.64 6.76 -0.17
CA SER A 206 -8.67 7.06 0.88
C SER A 206 -7.41 7.67 0.29
N ILE A 207 -6.85 8.66 0.97
CA ILE A 207 -5.55 9.22 0.62
C ILE A 207 -4.62 9.08 1.82
N VAL A 208 -3.45 8.51 1.57
CA VAL A 208 -2.36 8.35 2.53
C VAL A 208 -1.26 9.35 2.19
N GLY A 209 -0.68 9.98 3.21
CA GLY A 209 0.51 10.82 3.09
C GLY A 209 1.36 10.77 4.36
N GLY A 210 2.53 11.40 4.32
CA GLY A 210 3.46 11.44 5.45
C GLY A 210 4.10 10.08 5.76
N VAL A 211 4.10 9.18 4.77
CA VAL A 211 4.70 7.83 4.87
C VAL A 211 6.12 7.79 4.32
N ILE A 212 6.55 8.86 3.65
CA ILE A 212 7.93 9.09 3.25
C ILE A 212 8.56 10.18 4.13
N SER A 213 9.82 9.98 4.50
CA SER A 213 10.62 10.90 5.29
C SER A 213 11.14 12.02 4.40
N SER A 214 10.87 13.28 4.78
CA SER A 214 11.38 14.47 4.07
C SER A 214 12.90 14.43 3.88
N ARG A 215 13.64 14.00 4.92
CA ARG A 215 15.09 13.81 4.88
C ARG A 215 15.54 12.90 3.73
N TRP A 216 14.84 11.78 3.51
CA TRP A 216 15.21 10.84 2.46
C TRP A 216 14.64 11.24 1.10
N PHE A 217 13.46 11.86 1.06
CA PHE A 217 12.83 12.38 -0.14
C PHE A 217 13.68 13.46 -0.82
N ASP A 218 14.20 14.42 -0.05
CA ASP A 218 15.02 15.54 -0.56
C ASP A 218 16.52 15.18 -0.71
N SER A 219 16.86 13.92 -0.43
CA SER A 219 18.26 13.48 -0.37
C SER A 219 18.98 13.64 -1.70
N ARG A 220 20.18 14.25 -1.64
CA ARG A 220 21.06 14.39 -2.82
C ARG A 220 21.56 13.05 -3.33
N LEU A 221 21.55 12.01 -2.48
CA LEU A 221 22.01 10.66 -2.80
C LEU A 221 21.30 10.09 -4.02
N PHE A 222 20.01 10.40 -4.23
CA PHE A 222 19.20 9.77 -5.27
C PHE A 222 19.01 10.65 -6.51
N ARG A 223 19.63 11.84 -6.58
CA ARG A 223 19.47 12.76 -7.72
C ARG A 223 19.95 12.18 -9.06
N PHE A 224 20.82 11.18 -9.04
CA PHE A 224 21.25 10.46 -10.24
C PHE A 224 20.10 9.63 -10.87
N LEU A 225 19.05 9.30 -10.10
CA LEU A 225 17.85 8.65 -10.61
C LEU A 225 16.96 9.71 -11.28
N LYS A 226 16.78 9.58 -12.59
CA LYS A 226 16.07 10.58 -13.40
C LYS A 226 14.57 10.63 -13.09
N LYS A 227 13.94 9.48 -12.82
CA LYS A 227 12.49 9.39 -12.58
C LYS A 227 12.13 9.71 -11.13
N PRO A 228 11.17 10.62 -10.87
CA PRO A 228 10.71 10.94 -9.51
C PRO A 228 10.26 9.71 -8.71
N GLU A 229 9.53 8.78 -9.34
CA GLU A 229 9.03 7.58 -8.68
C GLU A 229 10.15 6.66 -8.22
N GLN A 230 11.27 6.61 -8.97
CA GLN A 230 12.45 5.85 -8.56
C GLN A 230 13.15 6.51 -7.38
N ARG A 231 13.23 7.85 -7.35
CA ARG A 231 13.80 8.59 -6.22
C ARG A 231 13.01 8.34 -4.94
N GLN A 232 11.68 8.41 -5.02
CA GLN A 232 10.81 8.17 -3.87
C GLN A 232 10.91 6.73 -3.37
N LYS A 233 10.91 5.73 -4.26
CA LYS A 233 11.15 4.33 -3.86
C LYS A 233 12.50 4.13 -3.19
N PHE A 234 13.55 4.82 -3.63
CA PHE A 234 14.85 4.78 -2.95
C PHE A 234 14.83 5.50 -1.60
N ALA A 235 14.17 6.65 -1.50
CA ALA A 235 13.96 7.35 -0.25
C ALA A 235 13.27 6.44 0.78
N GLU A 236 12.25 5.72 0.34
CA GLU A 236 11.54 4.74 1.13
C GLU A 236 12.43 3.57 1.59
N ILE A 237 13.17 2.94 0.67
CA ILE A 237 14.09 1.83 1.00
C ILE A 237 15.09 2.25 2.08
N PHE A 238 15.67 3.45 1.95
CA PHE A 238 16.67 3.94 2.90
C PHE A 238 16.05 4.42 4.21
N GLN A 239 14.83 4.97 4.19
CA GLN A 239 14.05 5.23 5.39
C GLN A 239 13.81 3.94 6.18
N VAL A 240 13.32 2.90 5.52
CA VAL A 240 13.05 1.60 6.17
C VAL A 240 14.36 0.99 6.67
N ALA A 241 15.45 1.08 5.89
CA ALA A 241 16.76 0.63 6.32
C ALA A 241 17.26 1.37 7.57
N GLU A 242 17.07 2.68 7.65
CA GLU A 242 17.41 3.50 8.82
C GLU A 242 16.57 3.11 10.05
N GLN A 243 15.25 2.95 9.88
CA GLN A 243 14.34 2.51 10.95
C GLN A 243 14.77 1.14 11.51
N LEU A 244 15.09 0.21 10.61
CA LEU A 244 15.47 -1.15 10.95
C LEU A 244 16.85 -1.24 11.58
N THR A 245 17.82 -0.41 11.17
CA THR A 245 19.20 -0.48 11.68
C THR A 245 19.36 0.25 13.01
N LEU A 246 18.82 1.47 13.10
CA LEU A 246 18.92 2.33 14.28
C LEU A 246 17.87 1.99 15.34
N SER A 247 16.91 1.10 15.05
CA SER A 247 15.76 0.78 15.91
C SER A 247 14.99 2.02 16.35
N ARG A 248 15.02 3.07 15.52
CA ARG A 248 14.30 4.32 15.74
C ARG A 248 13.07 4.28 14.86
N LYS A 249 11.89 4.35 15.47
CA LYS A 249 10.69 4.77 14.73
C LYS A 249 10.98 6.19 14.27
N THR A 250 11.24 6.37 12.98
CA THR A 250 11.49 7.69 12.39
C THR A 250 10.33 8.62 12.73
N SER A 251 10.57 9.93 12.64
CA SER A 251 9.55 10.96 12.86
C SER A 251 8.47 11.00 11.77
N LEU A 252 8.12 9.84 11.18
CA LEU A 252 6.98 9.74 10.28
C LEU A 252 5.73 10.12 11.06
N GLN A 253 4.91 10.91 10.39
CA GLN A 253 3.59 11.28 10.88
C GLN A 253 2.61 10.95 9.77
N PRO A 254 2.29 9.66 9.55
CA PRO A 254 1.36 9.31 8.50
C PRO A 254 0.01 9.93 8.78
N VAL A 255 -0.58 10.46 7.73
CA VAL A 255 -1.93 11.02 7.71
C VAL A 255 -2.72 10.24 6.69
N VAL A 256 -3.91 9.81 7.08
CA VAL A 256 -4.86 9.13 6.21
C VAL A 256 -6.14 9.92 6.21
N SER A 257 -6.73 10.13 5.05
CA SER A 257 -8.09 10.65 4.96
C SER A 257 -9.03 9.63 4.33
N PHE A 258 -10.30 9.63 4.73
CA PHE A 258 -11.36 8.80 4.16
C PHE A 258 -12.53 9.67 3.70
N SER A 259 -13.06 9.37 2.52
CA SER A 259 -14.37 9.87 2.10
C SER A 259 -15.48 9.12 2.86
N PRO A 260 -16.68 9.71 3.00
CA PRO A 260 -17.87 8.93 3.33
C PRO A 260 -18.10 7.78 2.33
N PRO A 261 -18.74 6.68 2.73
CA PRO A 261 -19.11 5.61 1.81
C PRO A 261 -20.02 6.09 0.69
N ILE A 262 -19.59 5.89 -0.54
CA ILE A 262 -20.30 6.24 -1.75
C ILE A 262 -21.06 4.99 -2.21
N SER A 263 -22.38 5.11 -2.33
CA SER A 263 -23.23 4.05 -2.88
C SER A 263 -23.80 4.50 -4.21
N GLN A 264 -24.28 3.56 -5.01
CA GLN A 264 -24.95 3.86 -6.27
C GLN A 264 -26.34 4.47 -6.00
N THR A 265 -26.39 5.78 -5.75
CA THR A 265 -27.62 6.47 -5.33
C THR A 265 -28.47 7.04 -6.47
N ASN A 266 -28.14 6.80 -7.74
CA ASN A 266 -29.01 7.21 -8.85
C ASN A 266 -28.82 6.40 -10.14
N PRO A 267 -29.86 5.77 -10.73
CA PRO A 267 -29.72 4.87 -11.90
C PRO A 267 -29.28 5.52 -13.22
N ILE A 268 -29.30 6.85 -13.29
CA ILE A 268 -29.16 7.61 -14.55
C ILE A 268 -27.68 7.78 -14.96
N TYR A 269 -26.73 7.49 -14.06
CA TYR A 269 -25.27 7.58 -14.31
C TYR A 269 -24.55 6.26 -14.00
N ASN A 270 -25.10 5.13 -14.45
CA ASN A 270 -24.61 3.78 -14.12
C ASN A 270 -23.44 3.28 -14.98
N GLY A 271 -22.52 4.17 -15.36
CA GLY A 271 -21.38 3.87 -16.22
C GLY A 271 -20.04 3.91 -15.49
N SER A 272 -19.04 3.23 -16.04
CA SER A 272 -17.67 3.26 -15.51
C SER A 272 -17.11 4.68 -15.43
N GLU A 273 -17.47 5.55 -16.37
CA GLU A 273 -16.98 6.94 -16.44
C GLU A 273 -17.54 7.81 -15.31
N ALA A 274 -18.84 7.75 -15.05
CA ALA A 274 -19.48 8.48 -13.95
C ALA A 274 -18.89 8.08 -12.59
N TRP A 275 -18.64 6.78 -12.38
CA TRP A 275 -17.93 6.32 -11.18
C TRP A 275 -16.55 6.95 -11.07
N MET A 276 -15.77 6.99 -12.16
CA MET A 276 -14.45 7.59 -12.13
C MET A 276 -14.51 9.10 -11.83
N GLU A 277 -15.48 9.84 -12.37
CA GLU A 277 -15.65 11.26 -12.06
C GLU A 277 -15.92 11.49 -10.56
N ILE A 278 -16.84 10.70 -9.97
CA ILE A 278 -17.18 10.78 -8.55
C ILE A 278 -15.96 10.43 -7.68
N LEU A 279 -15.25 9.35 -8.01
CA LEU A 279 -14.08 8.90 -7.26
C LEU A 279 -12.92 9.91 -7.35
N LEU A 280 -12.67 10.47 -8.53
CA LEU A 280 -11.62 11.47 -8.72
C LEU A 280 -11.94 12.78 -8.00
N LYS A 281 -13.21 13.20 -7.99
CA LYS A 281 -13.64 14.36 -7.20
C LYS A 281 -13.37 14.14 -5.71
N ASN A 282 -13.81 13.00 -5.17
CA ASN A 282 -13.55 12.65 -3.77
C ASN A 282 -12.06 12.54 -3.48
N ALA A 283 -11.26 11.95 -4.37
CA ALA A 283 -9.82 11.82 -4.21
C ALA A 283 -9.12 13.18 -4.08
N ARG A 284 -9.50 14.18 -4.89
CA ARG A 284 -8.95 15.54 -4.78
C ARG A 284 -9.31 16.20 -3.45
N GLU A 285 -10.54 16.05 -2.99
CA GLU A 285 -10.96 16.54 -1.67
C GLU A 285 -10.14 15.88 -0.54
N GLN A 286 -9.91 14.56 -0.64
CA GLN A 286 -9.11 13.80 0.30
C GLN A 286 -7.62 14.20 0.30
N VAL A 287 -7.02 14.50 -0.86
CA VAL A 287 -5.64 15.02 -0.94
C VAL A 287 -5.50 16.33 -0.16
N ASN A 288 -6.46 17.24 -0.26
CA ASN A 288 -6.43 18.50 0.47
C ASN A 288 -6.51 18.31 1.99
N LEU A 289 -7.28 17.31 2.45
CA LEU A 289 -7.38 16.98 3.87
C LEU A 289 -6.08 16.39 4.44
N VAL A 290 -5.27 15.72 3.63
CA VAL A 290 -3.94 15.24 4.04
C VAL A 290 -2.92 16.38 4.10
N GLY A 291 -3.06 17.40 3.26
CA GLY A 291 -2.18 18.57 3.22
C GLY A 291 -2.50 19.70 4.21
N ALA A 292 -3.66 19.66 4.89
CA ALA A 292 -4.14 20.71 5.78
C ALA A 292 -3.76 20.48 7.27
N GLU A 293 -3.70 21.55 8.07
CA GLU A 293 -3.47 21.45 9.52
C GLU A 293 -4.67 20.79 10.25
N ASN A 294 -4.34 19.89 11.18
CA ASN A 294 -5.12 18.74 11.63
C ASN A 294 -6.31 19.02 12.58
N ASN A 295 -7.50 18.52 12.23
CA ASN A 295 -8.63 18.27 13.15
C ASN A 295 -9.01 16.76 13.26
N GLY A 296 -8.15 15.87 12.77
CA GLY A 296 -8.39 14.42 12.76
C GLY A 296 -8.17 13.71 14.09
N ILE A 297 -8.60 12.45 14.15
CA ILE A 297 -8.36 11.56 15.30
C ILE A 297 -6.94 11.00 15.19
N THR A 298 -6.23 10.90 16.30
CA THR A 298 -4.92 10.24 16.35
C THR A 298 -5.06 8.82 16.86
N ILE A 299 -4.68 7.84 16.03
CA ILE A 299 -4.62 6.42 16.40
C ILE A 299 -3.18 6.07 16.71
N SER A 300 -2.92 5.51 17.89
CA SER A 300 -1.58 5.12 18.32
C SER A 300 -1.39 3.61 18.17
N PHE A 301 -0.22 3.21 17.71
CA PHE A 301 0.20 1.82 17.59
C PHE A 301 1.28 1.56 18.66
N SER A 302 0.87 1.05 19.81
CA SER A 302 1.80 0.55 20.82
C SER A 302 2.30 -0.83 20.41
N ASN A 303 3.59 -1.10 20.66
CA ASN A 303 4.00 -2.49 20.80
C ASN A 303 3.33 -2.96 22.10
N GLY A 304 2.48 -3.98 22.02
CA GLY A 304 2.02 -4.70 23.20
C GLY A 304 3.19 -5.21 24.03
#